data_AF-D2ATU9-F1
#
_entry.id   AF-D2ATU9-F1
#
_cell.length_a   1.000
_cell.length_b   1.000
_cell.length_c   1.000
_cell.angle_alpha   90.00
_cell.angle_beta   90.00
_cell.angle_gamma   90.00
#
_symmetry.space_group_name_H-M   'P 1'
#
loop_
_entity.id
_entity.type
_entity.pdbx_description
1 polymer ?
#
loop_
_entity_poly.entity_id
_entity_poly.type
_entity_poly.pdbx_seq_one_letter_code
_entity_poly.pdbx_strand_id
1 'polypeptide(L)'
;MWITCPTDNRIHAAVVVPGMKRSLTAAAVLSVALAGAVPADAAAIPGFPVPKIFGTAFQPDPGHDFTKRISSRKDGVLRGWITHVAPGQVEYEPIKWVKDKYSEGHFVGPADGDVAAYASPVAKNVVFLSALGCSATLAGFTVNKQGLGSKRCSRTALLTRAKKYQRPSLITVYRGEIVKLQEIYTP
;
A
#
# COMPACT_ATOMS: atom_id res chain seq x y z
N MET A 1 -32.62 37.38 -21.63
CA MET A 1 -32.66 38.85 -21.48
C MET A 1 -31.58 39.22 -20.48
N TRP A 2 -30.55 39.94 -20.95
CA TRP A 2 -29.54 40.72 -20.20
C TRP A 2 -28.55 39.94 -19.30
N ILE A 3 -27.25 40.23 -19.20
CA ILE A 3 -26.31 41.19 -19.80
C ILE A 3 -24.90 40.57 -19.63
N THR A 4 -24.07 40.63 -20.67
CA THR A 4 -22.60 40.51 -20.59
C THR A 4 -22.00 41.86 -20.19
N CYS A 5 -20.99 41.88 -19.30
CA CYS A 5 -19.73 42.57 -19.60
C CYS A 5 -18.65 42.39 -18.51
N PRO A 6 -17.37 42.24 -18.91
CA PRO A 6 -16.18 42.25 -18.06
C PRO A 6 -15.55 43.65 -18.00
N THR A 7 -14.76 43.93 -16.96
CA THR A 7 -13.69 44.95 -16.83
C THR A 7 -13.19 44.84 -15.37
N ASP A 8 -11.92 45.00 -15.01
CA ASP A 8 -11.08 46.15 -15.30
C ASP A 8 -9.60 45.77 -15.12
N ASN A 9 -8.80 46.31 -16.03
CA ASN A 9 -7.37 46.23 -16.12
C ASN A 9 -6.81 47.53 -15.52
N ARG A 10 -6.14 47.47 -14.36
CA ARG A 10 -5.38 48.62 -13.86
C ARG A 10 -3.94 48.26 -13.56
N ILE A 11 -3.10 48.65 -14.51
CA ILE A 11 -1.68 48.96 -14.36
C ILE A 11 -1.59 50.33 -13.69
N HIS A 12 -0.85 50.47 -12.58
CA HIS A 12 -0.22 51.74 -12.22
C HIS A 12 1.14 51.52 -11.53
N ALA A 13 2.18 52.02 -12.21
CA ALA A 13 3.37 52.73 -11.71
C ALA A 13 4.18 52.09 -10.56
N ALA A 14 5.38 51.57 -10.83
CA ALA A 14 6.62 52.33 -11.01
C ALA A 14 7.08 53.06 -9.74
N VAL A 15 7.94 52.41 -8.95
CA VAL A 15 8.87 53.08 -8.04
C VAL A 15 10.27 52.91 -8.63
N VAL A 16 10.78 54.00 -9.20
CA VAL A 16 12.17 54.15 -9.63
C VAL A 16 12.98 54.61 -8.42
N VAL A 17 13.97 53.82 -8.01
CA VAL A 17 15.04 54.27 -7.10
C VAL A 17 16.36 54.26 -7.88
N PRO A 18 17.05 55.40 -8.06
CA PRO A 18 18.27 55.46 -8.83
C PRO A 18 19.54 55.30 -7.97
N GLY A 19 20.48 54.49 -8.51
CA GLY A 19 21.94 54.66 -8.36
C GLY A 19 22.58 54.20 -7.04
N MET A 20 23.81 53.69 -7.01
CA MET A 20 24.84 53.51 -8.03
C MET A 20 26.00 52.69 -7.42
N LYS A 21 26.69 51.91 -8.28
CA LYS A 21 28.12 51.52 -8.25
C LYS A 21 28.53 50.10 -7.79
N ARG A 22 29.10 49.42 -8.79
CA ARG A 22 30.32 48.55 -8.80
C ARG A 22 30.17 47.09 -8.37
N SER A 23 30.22 46.17 -9.33
CA SER A 23 31.45 45.52 -9.82
C SER A 23 31.11 44.24 -10.58
N LEU A 24 31.82 43.98 -11.68
CA LEU A 24 31.78 42.72 -12.42
C LEU A 24 32.33 41.57 -11.55
N THR A 25 31.64 40.42 -11.53
CA THR A 25 32.27 39.08 -11.50
C THR A 25 31.31 38.01 -12.00
N ALA A 26 31.71 37.39 -13.12
CA ALA A 26 31.66 35.98 -13.47
C ALA A 26 30.47 35.07 -13.10
N ALA A 27 30.02 34.37 -14.16
CA ALA A 27 29.12 33.24 -14.22
C ALA A 27 29.32 32.14 -13.15
N ALA A 28 28.19 31.56 -12.73
CA ALA A 28 28.05 30.12 -12.53
C ALA A 28 26.56 29.75 -12.69
N VAL A 29 26.18 29.27 -13.87
CA VAL A 29 24.89 28.63 -14.08
C VAL A 29 24.99 27.26 -13.41
N LEU A 30 24.36 27.09 -12.25
CA LEU A 30 24.30 25.79 -11.59
C LEU A 30 23.27 24.93 -12.33
N SER A 31 23.71 24.29 -13.42
CA SER A 31 22.98 23.20 -14.06
C SER A 31 22.93 22.04 -13.07
N VAL A 32 21.89 22.00 -12.23
CA VAL A 32 21.55 20.80 -11.48
C VAL A 32 21.13 19.78 -12.53
N ALA A 33 22.09 18.91 -12.88
CA ALA A 33 21.80 17.68 -13.59
C ALA A 33 20.74 16.95 -12.75
N LEU A 34 19.49 16.98 -13.23
CA LEU A 34 18.50 15.97 -12.90
C LEU A 34 19.13 14.66 -13.36
N ALA A 35 19.86 14.01 -12.44
CA ALA A 35 20.20 12.62 -12.56
C ALA A 35 18.87 11.91 -12.82
N GLY A 36 18.68 11.49 -14.06
CA GLY A 36 17.51 10.75 -14.47
C GLY A 36 17.34 9.63 -13.48
N ALA A 37 16.27 9.68 -12.69
CA ALA A 37 15.80 8.53 -11.96
C ALA A 37 15.52 7.49 -13.03
N VAL A 38 16.49 6.58 -13.22
CA VAL A 38 16.26 5.34 -13.95
C VAL A 38 14.96 4.77 -13.40
N PRO A 39 13.94 4.53 -14.26
CA PRO A 39 12.74 3.86 -13.79
C PRO A 39 13.24 2.56 -13.17
N ALA A 40 12.96 2.38 -11.86
CA ALA A 40 13.28 1.16 -11.16
C ALA A 40 12.68 0.04 -12.00
N ASP A 41 13.57 -0.68 -12.68
CA ASP A 41 13.24 -1.74 -13.59
C ASP A 41 12.28 -2.66 -12.85
N ALA A 42 11.19 -3.07 -13.50
CA ALA A 42 10.20 -3.95 -12.92
C ALA A 42 10.81 -5.35 -12.81
N ALA A 43 11.79 -5.48 -11.90
CA ALA A 43 12.45 -6.72 -11.59
C ALA A 43 11.36 -7.75 -11.32
N ALA A 44 11.43 -8.87 -12.04
CA ALA A 44 10.48 -9.95 -11.87
C ALA A 44 10.42 -10.32 -10.38
N ILE A 45 9.22 -10.22 -9.79
CA ILE A 45 9.01 -10.55 -8.39
C ILE A 45 9.33 -12.04 -8.21
N PRO A 46 10.26 -12.42 -7.32
CA PRO A 46 10.58 -13.82 -7.09
C PRO A 46 9.35 -14.63 -6.67
N GLY A 47 9.32 -15.90 -7.07
CA GLY A 47 8.31 -16.85 -6.58
C GLY A 47 8.56 -17.20 -5.12
N PHE A 48 7.93 -16.46 -4.20
CA PHE A 48 8.03 -16.76 -2.77
C PHE A 48 7.20 -17.98 -2.37
N PRO A 49 7.68 -18.81 -1.41
CA PRO A 49 6.90 -19.91 -0.88
C PRO A 49 5.57 -19.43 -0.28
N VAL A 50 4.48 -20.09 -0.67
CA VAL A 50 3.16 -19.79 -0.13
C VAL A 50 2.99 -20.52 1.21
N PRO A 51 2.73 -19.80 2.32
CA PRO A 51 2.51 -20.42 3.63
C PRO A 51 1.21 -21.22 3.65
N LYS A 52 1.11 -22.20 4.55
CA LYS A 52 -0.14 -22.94 4.79
C LYS A 52 -1.25 -21.96 5.15
N ILE A 53 -2.31 -21.91 4.34
CA ILE A 53 -3.44 -20.97 4.45
C ILE A 53 -4.07 -21.01 5.85
N PHE A 54 -4.42 -22.20 6.32
CA PHE A 54 -4.96 -22.44 7.67
C PHE A 54 -3.87 -22.89 8.65
N GLY A 55 -2.78 -22.12 8.72
CA GLY A 55 -1.68 -22.37 9.65
C GLY A 55 -2.01 -21.92 11.08
N THR A 56 -1.69 -22.74 12.08
CA THR A 56 -2.08 -22.53 13.48
C THR A 56 -1.09 -21.73 14.32
N ALA A 57 0.01 -21.29 13.72
CA ALA A 57 1.02 -20.44 14.35
C ALA A 57 1.22 -19.16 13.52
N PHE A 58 1.54 -18.05 14.19
CA PHE A 58 1.97 -16.84 13.50
C PHE A 58 3.25 -17.12 12.71
N GLN A 59 3.35 -16.50 11.54
CA GLN A 59 4.57 -16.62 10.74
C GLN A 59 5.69 -15.82 11.39
N PRO A 60 6.83 -16.45 11.74
CA PRO A 60 7.93 -15.74 12.34
C PRO A 60 8.52 -14.73 11.35
N ASP A 61 9.07 -13.64 11.88
CA ASP A 61 9.91 -12.72 11.14
C ASP A 61 11.22 -12.47 11.90
N PRO A 62 12.18 -13.41 11.83
CA PRO A 62 13.46 -13.26 12.50
C PRO A 62 14.15 -11.95 12.11
N GLY A 63 14.57 -11.18 13.11
CA GLY A 63 15.24 -9.89 12.93
C GLY A 63 14.31 -8.69 12.86
N HIS A 64 12.98 -8.89 12.84
CA HIS A 64 12.05 -7.78 12.99
C HIS A 64 11.89 -7.43 14.47
N ASP A 65 12.17 -6.17 14.82
CA ASP A 65 12.04 -5.65 16.18
C ASP A 65 10.85 -4.71 16.25
N PHE A 66 9.70 -5.26 16.64
CA PHE A 66 8.46 -4.51 16.74
C PHE A 66 8.46 -3.44 17.83
N THR A 67 9.36 -3.52 18.81
CA THR A 67 9.42 -2.55 19.93
C THR A 67 9.99 -1.20 19.50
N LYS A 68 10.78 -1.18 18.41
CA LYS A 68 11.48 0.03 17.96
C LYS A 68 10.64 0.90 17.05
N ARG A 69 9.92 0.29 16.11
CA ARG A 69 9.01 0.97 15.17
C ARG A 69 8.23 -0.04 14.34
N ILE A 70 7.08 0.38 13.85
CA ILE A 70 6.38 -0.31 12.76
C ILE A 70 7.18 -0.09 11.47
N SER A 71 7.60 -1.17 10.82
CA SER A 71 8.28 -1.11 9.51
C SER A 71 7.78 -2.19 8.56
N SER A 72 8.28 -2.15 7.34
CA SER A 72 7.98 -3.22 6.38
C SER A 72 8.52 -4.55 6.87
N ARG A 73 7.82 -5.62 6.50
CA ARG A 73 8.26 -7.00 6.68
C ARG A 73 9.42 -7.28 5.72
N LYS A 74 10.25 -8.29 6.01
CA LYS A 74 11.11 -8.89 5.00
C LYS A 74 10.31 -9.42 3.80
N ASP A 75 10.99 -9.52 2.68
CA ASP A 75 10.46 -10.08 1.43
C ASP A 75 9.85 -11.48 1.64
N GLY A 76 8.67 -11.71 1.06
CA GLY A 76 7.96 -12.98 1.19
C GLY A 76 6.45 -12.83 1.24
N VAL A 77 5.78 -13.94 1.56
CA VAL A 77 4.32 -14.02 1.69
C VAL A 77 3.94 -14.16 3.16
N LEU A 78 3.12 -13.25 3.65
CA LEU A 78 2.51 -13.28 4.98
C LEU A 78 1.03 -13.62 4.88
N ARG A 79 0.54 -14.51 5.75
CA ARG A 79 -0.87 -14.61 6.08
C ARG A 79 -1.20 -13.51 7.07
N GLY A 80 -2.05 -12.59 6.65
CA GLY A 80 -2.40 -11.46 7.48
C GLY A 80 -3.72 -10.84 7.09
N TRP A 81 -4.08 -9.79 7.81
CA TRP A 81 -5.11 -8.85 7.40
C TRP A 81 -4.52 -7.46 7.33
N ILE A 82 -5.13 -6.60 6.53
CA ILE A 82 -4.89 -5.17 6.60
C ILE A 82 -5.70 -4.64 7.79
N THR A 83 -5.04 -3.91 8.68
CA THR A 83 -5.65 -3.29 9.87
C THR A 83 -5.92 -1.80 9.65
N HIS A 84 -5.04 -1.12 8.93
CA HIS A 84 -5.16 0.32 8.69
C HIS A 84 -4.69 0.71 7.29
N VAL A 85 -5.32 1.73 6.71
CA VAL A 85 -4.97 2.28 5.40
C VAL A 85 -4.77 3.78 5.53
N ALA A 86 -3.51 4.22 5.54
CA ALA A 86 -3.10 5.61 5.56
C ALA A 86 -2.74 6.10 4.14
N PRO A 87 -2.59 7.43 3.92
CA PRO A 87 -2.03 7.95 2.68
C PRO A 87 -0.62 7.39 2.44
N GLY A 88 -0.46 6.61 1.38
CA GLY A 88 0.84 6.08 0.96
C GLY A 88 1.31 4.81 1.67
N GLN A 89 0.64 4.36 2.74
CA GLN A 89 1.06 3.20 3.53
C GLN A 89 -0.14 2.39 4.04
N VAL A 90 0.05 1.08 4.16
CA VAL A 90 -0.93 0.15 4.71
C VAL A 90 -0.30 -0.60 5.86
N GLU A 91 -1.01 -0.66 6.98
CA GLU A 91 -0.65 -1.46 8.14
C GLU A 91 -1.33 -2.82 8.06
N TYR A 92 -0.59 -3.85 8.48
CA TYR A 92 -1.07 -5.22 8.42
C TYR A 92 -0.39 -6.08 9.48
N GLU A 93 -1.07 -7.14 9.89
CA GLU A 93 -0.64 -8.00 10.98
C GLU A 93 -0.67 -9.47 10.57
N PRO A 94 0.16 -10.32 11.20
CA PRO A 94 0.12 -11.74 10.96
C PRO A 94 -1.13 -12.37 11.58
N ILE A 95 -1.68 -13.40 10.93
CA ILE A 95 -2.82 -14.16 11.46
C ILE A 95 -2.51 -15.65 11.58
N LYS A 96 -3.20 -16.30 12.51
CA LYS A 96 -3.21 -17.76 12.68
C LYS A 96 -4.65 -18.28 12.68
N TRP A 97 -4.81 -19.51 12.21
CA TRP A 97 -6.07 -20.23 12.26
C TRP A 97 -6.25 -20.88 13.64
N VAL A 98 -7.40 -20.64 14.25
CA VAL A 98 -7.83 -21.31 15.48
C VAL A 98 -9.00 -22.19 15.12
N LYS A 99 -8.88 -23.49 15.41
CA LYS A 99 -10.01 -24.42 15.26
C LYS A 99 -11.02 -24.15 16.37
N ASP A 100 -12.28 -24.18 16.01
CA ASP A 100 -13.40 -24.10 16.94
C ASP A 100 -14.00 -25.50 17.13
N LYS A 101 -14.69 -25.71 18.24
CA LYS A 101 -15.44 -26.94 18.52
C LYS A 101 -16.71 -27.05 17.68
N TYR A 102 -17.31 -25.91 17.32
CA TYR A 102 -18.63 -25.83 16.68
C TYR A 102 -18.60 -25.30 15.25
N SER A 103 -17.43 -24.87 14.75
CA SER A 103 -17.22 -24.41 13.38
C SER A 103 -15.87 -24.93 12.84
N GLU A 104 -15.58 -24.71 11.55
CA GLU A 104 -14.28 -25.10 10.98
C GLU A 104 -13.10 -24.36 11.64
N GLY A 105 -13.38 -23.20 12.25
CA GLY A 105 -12.42 -22.31 12.90
C GLY A 105 -12.52 -20.88 12.40
N HIS A 106 -11.61 -20.04 12.86
CA HIS A 106 -11.51 -18.65 12.45
C HIS A 106 -10.06 -18.15 12.50
N PHE A 107 -9.77 -17.04 11.82
CA PHE A 107 -8.49 -16.38 11.94
C PHE A 107 -8.47 -15.42 13.13
N VAL A 108 -7.36 -15.44 13.86
CA VAL A 108 -7.06 -14.47 14.92
C VAL A 108 -5.73 -13.81 14.66
N GLY A 109 -5.61 -12.56 15.08
CA GLY A 109 -4.37 -11.81 15.08
C GLY A 109 -3.61 -11.98 16.39
N PRO A 110 -2.51 -11.24 16.55
CA PRO A 110 -1.77 -11.13 17.80
C PRO A 110 -2.67 -10.67 18.95
N ALA A 111 -2.29 -10.96 20.20
CA ALA A 111 -3.08 -10.49 21.34
C ALA A 111 -2.99 -8.96 21.45
N ASP A 112 -4.01 -8.32 22.04
CA ASP A 112 -3.97 -6.89 22.29
C ASP A 112 -2.73 -6.55 23.15
N GLY A 113 -1.93 -5.59 22.67
CA GLY A 113 -0.67 -5.20 23.31
C GLY A 113 0.58 -5.92 22.77
N ASP A 114 0.43 -6.99 21.99
CA ASP A 114 1.54 -7.55 21.22
C ASP A 114 1.85 -6.61 20.04
N VAL A 115 3.00 -5.95 20.07
CA VAL A 115 3.45 -5.16 18.93
C VAL A 115 3.86 -6.15 17.83
N ALA A 116 2.98 -6.35 16.85
CA ALA A 116 3.18 -7.29 15.75
C ALA A 116 2.67 -6.73 14.40
N ALA A 117 2.43 -5.42 14.35
CA ALA A 117 2.04 -4.73 13.14
C ALA A 117 3.25 -4.42 12.26
N TYR A 118 3.08 -4.61 10.96
CA TYR A 118 3.98 -4.14 9.92
C TYR A 118 3.31 -3.00 9.17
N ALA A 119 4.10 -2.22 8.44
CA ALA A 119 3.54 -1.24 7.54
C ALA A 119 4.39 -1.05 6.28
N SER A 120 3.72 -1.07 5.13
CA SER A 120 4.38 -0.99 3.82
C SER A 120 3.54 -0.15 2.85
N PRO A 121 4.17 0.61 1.94
CA PRO A 121 3.46 1.17 0.80
C PRO A 121 2.87 0.07 -0.08
N VAL A 122 1.78 0.41 -0.78
CA VAL A 122 1.17 -0.48 -1.77
C VAL A 122 1.69 -0.09 -3.16
N ALA A 123 2.38 -1.03 -3.80
CA ALA A 123 2.95 -0.86 -5.13
C ALA A 123 1.92 -0.33 -6.14
N LYS A 124 2.35 0.49 -7.09
CA LYS A 124 1.45 1.09 -8.10
C LYS A 124 0.75 0.01 -8.95
N ASN A 125 1.47 -1.06 -9.23
CA ASN A 125 1.03 -2.22 -10.04
C ASN A 125 0.66 -3.45 -9.18
N VAL A 126 0.27 -3.24 -7.91
CA VAL A 126 -0.12 -4.34 -7.01
C VAL A 126 -1.12 -5.29 -7.66
N VAL A 127 -0.88 -6.59 -7.53
CA VAL A 127 -1.82 -7.62 -7.97
C VAL A 127 -2.80 -7.90 -6.84
N PHE A 128 -4.05 -7.45 -6.98
CA PHE A 128 -5.11 -7.78 -6.04
C PHE A 128 -5.99 -8.90 -6.59
N LEU A 129 -6.10 -10.02 -5.87
CA LEU A 129 -6.96 -11.15 -6.17
C LEU A 129 -8.04 -11.31 -5.09
N SER A 130 -9.27 -10.97 -5.42
CA SER A 130 -10.42 -11.03 -4.51
C SER A 130 -11.06 -12.41 -4.54
N ALA A 131 -11.55 -12.85 -3.38
CA ALA A 131 -12.38 -14.03 -3.20
C ALA A 131 -13.87 -13.72 -3.38
N LEU A 132 -14.27 -12.45 -3.32
CA LEU A 132 -15.66 -12.01 -3.31
C LEU A 132 -15.95 -10.92 -4.35
N GLY A 133 -15.25 -10.97 -5.49
CA GLY A 133 -15.41 -10.00 -6.59
C GLY A 133 -14.76 -8.63 -6.33
N CYS A 134 -14.84 -7.73 -7.32
CA CYS A 134 -14.10 -6.45 -7.30
C CYS A 134 -14.88 -5.26 -6.76
N SER A 135 -16.19 -5.40 -6.57
CA SER A 135 -17.02 -4.36 -5.96
C SER A 135 -16.77 -4.27 -4.46
N ALA A 136 -17.12 -3.13 -3.86
CA ALA A 136 -17.13 -3.01 -2.40
C ALA A 136 -18.19 -3.92 -1.75
N THR A 137 -19.29 -4.18 -2.47
CA THR A 137 -20.30 -5.19 -2.16
C THR A 137 -19.84 -6.56 -2.65
N LEU A 138 -20.14 -7.62 -1.90
CA LEU A 138 -19.74 -8.99 -2.26
C LEU A 138 -20.56 -9.41 -3.50
N ALA A 139 -19.90 -9.66 -4.62
CA ALA A 139 -20.57 -9.87 -5.93
C ALA A 139 -20.37 -11.30 -6.49
N GLY A 140 -20.21 -12.27 -5.60
CA GLY A 140 -20.06 -13.68 -5.95
C GLY A 140 -18.71 -14.28 -5.56
N PHE A 141 -18.72 -15.59 -5.29
CA PHE A 141 -17.53 -16.34 -4.91
C PHE A 141 -16.59 -16.50 -6.09
N THR A 142 -15.35 -16.07 -5.90
CA THR A 142 -14.29 -16.09 -6.91
C THR A 142 -13.03 -16.68 -6.31
N VAL A 143 -13.11 -17.96 -5.95
CA VAL A 143 -12.05 -18.71 -5.27
C VAL A 143 -11.49 -19.81 -6.17
N ASN A 144 -10.21 -20.12 -6.01
CA ASN A 144 -9.62 -21.31 -6.61
C ASN A 144 -9.84 -22.55 -5.71
N LYS A 145 -9.32 -23.70 -6.13
CA LYS A 145 -9.45 -24.98 -5.40
C LYS A 145 -8.86 -24.96 -3.98
N GLN A 146 -7.96 -24.02 -3.70
CA GLN A 146 -7.32 -23.85 -2.40
C GLN A 146 -8.06 -22.86 -1.48
N GLY A 147 -9.20 -22.31 -1.92
CA GLY A 147 -9.92 -21.28 -1.17
C GLY A 147 -9.26 -19.90 -1.24
N LEU A 148 -8.40 -19.64 -2.23
CA LEU A 148 -7.80 -18.33 -2.44
C LEU A 148 -8.53 -17.55 -3.53
N GLY A 149 -8.63 -16.24 -3.36
CA GLY A 149 -9.19 -15.34 -4.36
C GLY A 149 -8.53 -15.50 -5.73
N SER A 150 -9.33 -15.51 -6.79
CA SER A 150 -8.88 -15.72 -8.16
C SER A 150 -9.28 -14.56 -9.09
N LYS A 151 -10.21 -13.70 -8.67
CA LYS A 151 -10.62 -12.55 -9.47
C LYS A 151 -9.65 -11.40 -9.32
N ARG A 152 -8.97 -11.04 -10.41
CA ARG A 152 -8.12 -9.84 -10.45
C ARG A 152 -8.95 -8.57 -10.38
N CYS A 153 -8.58 -7.68 -9.47
CA CYS A 153 -9.25 -6.43 -9.19
C CYS A 153 -8.25 -5.26 -9.17
N SER A 154 -8.75 -4.03 -9.23
CA SER A 154 -7.91 -2.83 -9.27
C SER A 154 -7.28 -2.53 -7.90
N ARG A 155 -6.17 -1.77 -7.91
CA ARG A 155 -5.57 -1.20 -6.70
C ARG A 155 -6.56 -0.35 -5.90
N THR A 156 -7.42 0.40 -6.58
CA THR A 156 -8.47 1.18 -5.93
C THR A 156 -9.48 0.29 -5.21
N ALA A 157 -9.91 -0.82 -5.84
CA ALA A 157 -10.79 -1.79 -5.21
C ALA A 157 -10.15 -2.41 -3.95
N LEU A 158 -8.85 -2.73 -4.01
CA LEU A 158 -8.09 -3.18 -2.85
C LEU A 158 -8.16 -2.16 -1.70
N LEU A 159 -7.77 -0.91 -1.96
CA LEU A 159 -7.67 0.11 -0.91
C LEU A 159 -9.04 0.48 -0.33
N THR A 160 -10.07 0.59 -1.17
CA THR A 160 -11.45 0.82 -0.71
C THR A 160 -11.94 -0.33 0.15
N ARG A 161 -11.63 -1.58 -0.21
CA ARG A 161 -12.04 -2.76 0.54
C ARG A 161 -11.30 -2.86 1.87
N ALA A 162 -9.99 -2.68 1.85
CA ALA A 162 -9.13 -2.75 3.03
C ALA A 162 -9.50 -1.71 4.10
N LYS A 163 -10.06 -0.56 3.71
CA LYS A 163 -10.59 0.44 4.63
C LYS A 163 -11.88 0.02 5.35
N LYS A 164 -12.64 -0.90 4.75
CA LYS A 164 -14.00 -1.23 5.21
C LYS A 164 -14.09 -2.60 5.87
N TYR A 165 -13.25 -3.54 5.46
CA TYR A 165 -13.34 -4.93 5.88
C TYR A 165 -11.96 -5.48 6.19
N GLN A 166 -11.83 -6.09 7.37
CA GLN A 166 -10.69 -6.92 7.71
C GLN A 166 -10.87 -8.28 7.01
N ARG A 167 -10.03 -8.55 6.01
CA ARG A 167 -10.10 -9.79 5.21
C ARG A 167 -8.81 -10.59 5.39
N PRO A 168 -8.89 -11.86 5.82
CA PRO A 168 -7.71 -12.71 5.85
C PRO A 168 -7.17 -12.85 4.43
N SER A 169 -5.86 -12.68 4.28
CA SER A 169 -5.21 -12.54 2.97
C SER A 169 -3.79 -13.08 3.00
N LEU A 170 -3.30 -13.48 1.83
CA LEU A 170 -1.88 -13.64 1.54
C LEU A 170 -1.35 -12.30 1.03
N ILE A 171 -0.49 -11.66 1.83
CA ILE A 171 0.14 -10.37 1.56
C ILE A 171 1.58 -10.65 1.14
N THR A 172 1.91 -10.38 -0.12
CA THR A 172 3.27 -10.50 -0.65
C THR A 172 3.97 -9.16 -0.55
N VAL A 173 5.08 -9.14 0.17
CA VAL A 173 5.98 -7.99 0.29
C VAL A 173 7.23 -8.27 -0.53
N TYR A 174 7.68 -7.29 -1.30
CA TYR A 174 8.93 -7.33 -2.04
C TYR A 174 9.55 -5.94 -2.09
N ARG A 175 10.84 -5.82 -1.71
CA ARG A 175 11.57 -4.56 -1.62
C ARG A 175 10.85 -3.51 -0.78
N GLY A 176 10.20 -3.97 0.30
CA GLY A 176 9.48 -3.11 1.24
C GLY A 176 8.08 -2.66 0.79
N GLU A 177 7.58 -3.11 -0.37
CA GLU A 177 6.25 -2.77 -0.88
C GLU A 177 5.31 -3.98 -0.91
N ILE A 178 4.01 -3.76 -0.72
CA ILE A 178 2.99 -4.77 -0.99
C ILE A 178 2.78 -4.86 -2.51
N VAL A 179 3.26 -5.97 -3.09
CA VAL A 179 3.21 -6.22 -4.54
C VAL A 179 2.07 -7.14 -4.96
N LYS A 180 1.56 -7.95 -4.04
CA LYS A 180 0.38 -8.79 -4.27
C LYS A 180 -0.42 -8.94 -2.98
N LEU A 181 -1.74 -8.91 -3.11
CA LEU A 181 -2.66 -9.30 -2.06
C LEU A 181 -3.69 -10.26 -2.61
N GLN A 182 -3.84 -11.42 -1.99
CA GLN A 182 -4.78 -12.46 -2.41
C GLN A 182 -5.64 -12.87 -1.22
N GLU A 183 -6.94 -12.60 -1.29
CA GLU A 183 -7.86 -12.90 -0.20
C GLU A 183 -7.92 -14.42 0.06
N ILE A 184 -8.07 -14.78 1.32
CA ILE A 184 -8.39 -16.13 1.76
C ILE A 184 -9.90 -16.17 1.99
N TYR A 185 -10.56 -17.15 1.38
CA TYR A 185 -11.93 -17.47 1.73
C TYR A 185 -11.95 -18.30 3.01
N THR A 186 -12.75 -17.83 3.95
CA THR A 186 -13.12 -18.56 5.16
C THR A 186 -14.55 -19.06 4.96
N PRO A 187 -14.78 -20.37 5.02
CA PRO A 187 -16.12 -20.95 4.96
C PRO A 187 -16.98 -20.54 6.15
#